data_AF-A0A813URC7-F1
#
_entry.id   AF-A0A813URC7-F1
#
_cell.length_a   1.000
_cell.length_b   1.000
_cell.length_c   1.000
_cell.angle_alpha   90.00
_cell.angle_beta   90.00
_cell.angle_gamma   90.00
#
_symmetry.space_group_name_H-M   'P 1'
#
loop_
_entity.id
_entity.type
_entity.pdbx_description
1 polymer ?
#
loop_
_entity_poly.entity_id
_entity_poly.type
_entity_poly.pdbx_seq_one_letter_code
_entity_poly.pdbx_strand_id
1 'polypeptide(L)'
;MEKFVGNFRNVTELTLFDTFDVSCDSIVRGLNRIIPLKQLSTLSLDCHRFPFDQVIELLNSILFYRADSISIQQKSTLEKIQLLVALFSRLEYFTINLYQKDLETIAKFLLSKFNNNSRHLSSLCISKQCRDLIEKLRILIEIENFLMTLR
;
A
#
# COMPACT_ATOMS: atom_id res chain seq x y z
N MET A 1 -3.59 -33.38 10.68
CA MET A 1 -3.40 -31.99 10.23
C MET A 1 -2.02 -31.57 10.68
N GLU A 2 -1.04 -31.56 9.79
CA GLU A 2 0.37 -31.30 10.12
C GLU A 2 0.56 -29.84 10.56
N LYS A 3 1.28 -29.64 11.66
CA LYS A 3 1.63 -28.32 12.20
C LYS A 3 2.74 -27.72 11.34
N PHE A 4 2.38 -26.94 10.32
CA PHE A 4 3.28 -26.07 9.54
C PHE A 4 3.81 -24.87 10.37
N VAL A 5 4.20 -25.10 11.62
CA VAL A 5 4.61 -24.02 12.52
C VAL A 5 6.08 -23.69 12.27
N GLY A 6 6.33 -22.61 11.54
CA GLY A 6 7.61 -21.90 11.57
C GLY A 6 8.64 -22.24 10.49
N ASN A 7 8.22 -22.64 9.28
CA ASN A 7 9.16 -22.92 8.18
C ASN A 7 9.86 -21.67 7.60
N PHE A 8 9.34 -20.47 7.89
CA PHE A 8 9.77 -19.23 7.22
C PHE A 8 10.26 -18.16 8.18
N ARG A 9 11.15 -18.52 9.12
CA ARG A 9 11.63 -17.61 10.18
C ARG A 9 12.42 -16.41 9.69
N ASN A 10 12.95 -16.41 8.47
CA ASN A 10 13.74 -15.30 7.93
C ASN A 10 13.05 -14.56 6.78
N VAL A 11 11.76 -14.82 6.52
CA VAL A 11 11.05 -14.16 5.43
C VAL A 11 10.71 -12.72 5.83
N THR A 12 11.18 -11.77 5.02
CA THR A 12 10.95 -10.32 5.17
C THR A 12 9.98 -9.77 4.13
N GLU A 13 9.65 -10.55 3.11
CA GLU A 13 8.78 -10.14 2.01
C GLU A 13 7.62 -11.11 1.85
N LEU A 14 6.40 -10.58 1.77
CA LEU A 14 5.21 -11.38 1.52
C LEU A 14 4.46 -10.82 0.31
N THR A 15 4.25 -11.67 -0.69
CA THR A 15 3.38 -11.39 -1.83
C THR A 15 2.18 -12.32 -1.78
N LEU A 16 0.97 -11.75 -1.69
CA LEU A 16 -0.28 -12.47 -1.88
C LEU A 16 -0.85 -12.07 -3.24
N PHE A 17 -1.17 -13.05 -4.08
CA PHE A 17 -1.72 -12.83 -5.42
C PHE A 17 -2.95 -13.72 -5.67
N ASP A 18 -3.79 -13.30 -6.62
CA ASP A 18 -4.93 -14.05 -7.16
C ASP A 18 -6.11 -14.27 -6.16
N THR A 19 -6.90 -15.34 -6.35
CA THR A 19 -8.06 -15.73 -5.53
C THR A 19 -7.64 -16.29 -4.17
N PHE A 20 -6.80 -15.55 -3.44
CA PHE A 20 -6.55 -15.84 -2.04
C PHE A 20 -7.86 -15.68 -1.26
N ASP A 21 -8.57 -16.80 -1.10
CA ASP A 21 -9.84 -16.86 -0.40
C ASP A 21 -9.58 -17.16 1.07
N VAL A 22 -9.94 -16.21 1.93
CA VAL A 22 -9.75 -16.34 3.37
C VAL A 22 -11.00 -17.00 3.92
N SER A 23 -10.98 -18.33 4.03
CA SER A 23 -12.02 -19.08 4.73
C SER A 23 -12.00 -18.87 6.26
N CYS A 24 -11.02 -18.10 6.77
CA CYS A 24 -10.82 -17.83 8.18
C CYS A 24 -11.37 -16.44 8.55
N ASP A 25 -11.91 -16.32 9.76
CA ASP A 25 -12.37 -15.05 10.33
C ASP A 25 -11.26 -13.96 10.37
N SER A 26 -9.99 -14.37 10.36
CA SER A 26 -8.82 -13.48 10.43
C SER A 26 -7.65 -14.06 9.64
N ILE A 27 -7.21 -13.34 8.60
CA ILE A 27 -6.02 -13.70 7.81
C ILE A 27 -4.76 -13.69 8.67
N VAL A 28 -4.67 -12.76 9.62
CA VAL A 28 -3.50 -12.59 10.49
C VAL A 28 -3.23 -13.85 11.29
N ARG A 29 -4.27 -14.49 11.82
CA ARG A 29 -4.12 -15.77 12.55
C ARG A 29 -3.61 -16.89 11.64
N GLY A 30 -4.08 -16.94 10.40
CA GLY A 30 -3.62 -17.93 9.41
C GLY A 30 -2.16 -17.73 9.06
N LEU A 31 -1.80 -16.50 8.66
CA LEU A 31 -0.44 -16.19 8.22
C LEU A 31 0.58 -16.22 9.37
N ASN A 32 0.27 -15.73 10.57
CA ASN A 32 1.21 -15.74 11.71
C ASN A 32 1.62 -17.16 12.15
N ARG A 33 0.85 -18.19 11.80
CA ARG A 33 1.23 -19.59 12.05
C ARG A 33 2.34 -20.07 11.12
N ILE A 34 2.44 -19.46 9.94
CA ILE A 34 3.30 -19.89 8.84
C ILE A 34 4.55 -18.98 8.77
N ILE A 35 4.32 -17.67 8.86
CA ILE A 35 5.34 -16.61 8.70
C ILE A 35 5.22 -15.62 9.87
N PRO A 36 6.32 -15.24 10.53
CA PRO A 36 6.30 -14.20 11.55
C PRO A 36 6.03 -12.84 10.90
N LEU A 37 4.78 -12.37 10.89
CA LEU A 37 4.40 -11.13 10.20
C LEU A 37 5.16 -9.89 10.71
N LYS A 38 5.62 -9.93 11.96
CA LYS A 38 6.37 -8.85 12.62
C LYS A 38 7.73 -8.53 11.99
N GLN A 39 8.27 -9.39 11.14
CA GLN A 39 9.58 -9.15 10.52
C GLN A 39 9.47 -8.77 9.04
N LEU A 40 8.24 -8.64 8.53
CA LEU A 40 8.01 -8.26 7.15
C LEU A 40 8.33 -6.76 6.96
N SER A 41 9.23 -6.47 6.03
CA SER A 41 9.53 -5.12 5.53
C SER A 41 8.69 -4.78 4.30
N THR A 42 8.32 -5.79 3.51
CA THR A 42 7.61 -5.59 2.23
C THR A 42 6.36 -6.45 2.18
N LEU A 43 5.23 -5.80 1.86
CA LEU A 43 3.96 -6.46 1.63
C LEU A 43 3.40 -6.08 0.26
N SER A 44 3.16 -7.08 -0.57
CA SER A 44 2.51 -6.92 -1.87
C SER A 44 1.20 -7.70 -1.90
N LEU A 45 0.11 -7.00 -2.14
CA LEU A 45 -1.25 -7.53 -2.20
C LEU A 45 -1.83 -7.29 -3.61
N ASP A 46 -1.87 -8.37 -4.40
CA ASP A 46 -2.54 -8.42 -5.70
C ASP A 46 -3.75 -9.37 -5.66
N CYS A 47 -4.64 -9.12 -4.71
CA CYS A 47 -5.83 -9.94 -4.48
C CYS A 47 -7.09 -9.09 -4.70
N HIS A 48 -7.71 -9.19 -5.89
CA HIS A 48 -8.83 -8.32 -6.27
C HIS A 48 -10.09 -8.51 -5.43
N ARG A 49 -10.32 -9.72 -4.91
CA ARG A 49 -11.48 -10.06 -4.07
C ARG A 49 -11.22 -9.95 -2.57
N PHE A 50 -10.03 -9.49 -2.19
CA PHE A 50 -9.63 -9.47 -0.81
C PHE A 50 -10.37 -8.36 -0.04
N PRO A 51 -11.09 -8.69 1.05
CA PRO A 51 -11.82 -7.69 1.82
C PRO A 51 -10.88 -6.65 2.40
N PHE A 52 -11.23 -5.37 2.27
CA PHE A 52 -10.35 -4.29 2.72
C PHE A 52 -10.11 -4.33 4.24
N ASP A 53 -11.09 -4.75 5.04
CA ASP A 53 -10.92 -4.86 6.49
C ASP A 53 -9.85 -5.89 6.87
N GLN A 54 -9.75 -6.99 6.12
CA GLN A 54 -8.70 -7.99 6.27
C GLN A 54 -7.33 -7.43 5.85
N VAL A 55 -7.29 -6.52 4.87
CA VAL A 55 -6.06 -5.77 4.53
C VAL A 55 -5.64 -4.93 5.73
N ILE A 56 -6.56 -4.16 6.32
CA ILE A 56 -6.26 -3.32 7.47
C ILE A 56 -5.80 -4.16 8.66
N GLU A 57 -6.44 -5.29 8.92
CA GLU A 57 -6.01 -6.23 9.97
C GLU A 57 -4.58 -6.72 9.73
N LEU A 58 -4.29 -7.15 8.49
CA LEU A 58 -2.95 -7.59 8.09
C LEU A 58 -1.91 -6.50 8.24
N LEU A 59 -2.19 -5.30 7.72
CA LEU A 59 -1.31 -4.15 7.83
C LEU A 59 -1.07 -3.82 9.31
N ASN A 60 -2.10 -3.75 10.16
CA ASN A 60 -1.95 -3.48 11.59
C ASN A 60 -1.03 -4.49 12.30
N SER A 61 -1.05 -5.76 11.86
CA SER A 61 -0.17 -6.78 12.42
C SER A 61 1.31 -6.63 12.02
N ILE A 62 1.59 -5.95 10.89
CA ILE A 62 2.92 -5.69 10.34
C ILE A 62 3.44 -4.31 10.78
N LEU A 63 2.54 -3.34 10.85
CA LEU A 63 2.78 -1.90 11.01
C LEU A 63 3.55 -1.49 12.27
N PHE A 64 3.55 -2.33 13.29
CA PHE A 64 4.39 -2.10 14.48
C PHE A 64 5.91 -2.17 14.17
N TYR A 65 6.34 -2.70 13.02
CA TYR A 65 7.72 -3.14 12.82
C TYR A 65 8.44 -2.63 11.56
N ARG A 66 8.00 -1.51 10.95
CA ARG A 66 8.74 -0.75 9.90
C ARG A 66 8.58 -1.21 8.45
N ALA A 67 7.38 -1.55 7.99
CA ALA A 67 7.19 -1.68 6.54
C ALA A 67 7.40 -0.32 5.85
N ASP A 68 8.29 -0.28 4.86
CA ASP A 68 8.66 0.89 4.05
C ASP A 68 8.04 0.84 2.65
N SER A 69 7.54 -0.34 2.24
CA SER A 69 7.01 -0.60 0.92
C SER A 69 5.67 -1.33 0.97
N ILE A 70 4.67 -0.75 0.32
CA ILE A 70 3.33 -1.34 0.15
C ILE A 70 2.97 -1.36 -1.32
N SER A 71 2.44 -2.50 -1.77
CA SER A 71 1.79 -2.61 -3.07
C SER A 71 0.36 -3.12 -2.91
N ILE A 72 -0.61 -2.33 -3.38
CA ILE A 72 -2.03 -2.69 -3.39
C ILE A 72 -2.56 -2.52 -4.82
N GLN A 73 -2.80 -3.65 -5.48
CA GLN A 73 -3.26 -3.67 -6.87
C GLN A 73 -4.78 -3.66 -7.01
N GLN A 74 -5.52 -3.72 -5.89
CA GLN A 74 -6.96 -3.49 -5.88
C GLN A 74 -7.25 -2.01 -6.14
N LYS A 75 -8.27 -1.73 -6.96
CA LYS A 75 -8.72 -0.35 -7.18
C LYS A 75 -9.15 0.28 -5.85
N SER A 76 -8.43 1.31 -5.45
CA SER A 76 -8.59 1.98 -4.16
C SER A 76 -9.24 3.34 -4.32
N THR A 77 -10.08 3.72 -3.34
CA THR A 77 -10.67 5.06 -3.24
C THR A 77 -9.73 5.97 -2.45
N LEU A 78 -10.01 7.27 -2.45
CA LEU A 78 -9.23 8.24 -1.69
C LEU A 78 -9.18 7.90 -0.19
N GLU A 79 -10.31 7.53 0.42
CA GLU A 79 -10.38 7.22 1.85
C GLU A 79 -9.49 6.05 2.22
N LYS A 80 -9.46 5.01 1.36
CA LYS A 80 -8.57 3.87 1.54
C LYS A 80 -7.10 4.28 1.47
N ILE A 81 -6.75 5.10 0.47
CA ILE A 81 -5.38 5.61 0.32
C ILE A 81 -4.98 6.50 1.49
N GLN A 82 -5.87 7.38 1.97
CA GLN A 82 -5.63 8.22 3.14
C GLN A 82 -5.38 7.39 4.38
N LEU A 83 -6.18 6.36 4.63
CA LEU A 83 -6.00 5.44 5.74
C LEU A 83 -4.64 4.72 5.63
N LEU A 84 -4.29 4.20 4.45
CA LEU A 84 -3.00 3.55 4.22
C LEU A 84 -1.84 4.49 4.49
N VAL A 85 -1.85 5.70 3.95
CA VAL A 85 -0.77 6.66 4.21
C VAL A 85 -0.72 7.06 5.70
N ALA A 86 -1.87 7.21 6.35
CA ALA A 86 -1.93 7.52 7.79
C ALA A 86 -1.34 6.40 8.66
N LEU A 87 -1.54 5.15 8.25
CA LEU A 87 -1.03 3.98 8.95
C LEU A 87 0.50 3.85 8.82
N PHE A 88 1.09 4.29 7.71
CA PHE A 88 2.51 4.12 7.41
C PHE A 88 3.28 5.44 7.49
N SER A 89 3.68 5.81 8.70
CA SER A 89 4.43 7.06 8.98
C SER A 89 5.81 7.17 8.32
N ARG A 90 6.33 6.08 7.72
CA ARG A 90 7.62 6.01 7.02
C ARG A 90 7.51 5.32 5.66
N LEU A 91 6.35 5.43 5.00
CA LEU A 91 6.16 4.83 3.69
C LEU A 91 7.12 5.46 2.68
N GLU A 92 8.02 4.67 2.12
CA GLU A 92 9.00 5.11 1.11
C GLU A 92 8.58 4.72 -0.30
N TYR A 93 7.97 3.53 -0.44
CA TYR A 93 7.53 2.98 -1.72
C TYR A 93 6.05 2.65 -1.65
N PHE A 94 5.26 3.27 -2.53
CA PHE A 94 3.82 3.00 -2.58
C PHE A 94 3.39 2.66 -4.00
N THR A 95 2.86 1.45 -4.17
CA THR A 95 2.26 1.02 -5.43
C THR A 95 0.75 0.89 -5.26
N ILE A 96 -0.01 1.59 -6.09
CA ILE A 96 -1.47 1.65 -5.98
C ILE A 96 -2.14 1.53 -7.33
N ASN A 97 -3.31 0.89 -7.34
CA ASN A 97 -4.23 0.92 -8.48
C ASN A 97 -5.38 1.86 -8.18
N LEU A 98 -5.64 2.83 -9.05
CA LEU A 98 -6.60 3.91 -8.82
C LEU A 98 -7.72 3.91 -9.85
N TYR A 99 -8.90 4.39 -9.43
CA TYR A 99 -9.92 4.83 -10.37
C TYR A 99 -9.46 6.13 -11.04
N GLN A 100 -9.66 6.21 -12.35
CA GLN A 100 -9.29 7.39 -13.15
C GLN A 100 -9.90 8.69 -12.60
N LYS A 101 -11.14 8.63 -12.11
CA LYS A 101 -11.84 9.79 -11.51
C LYS A 101 -11.21 10.29 -10.21
N ASP A 102 -10.51 9.42 -9.47
CA ASP A 102 -9.96 9.74 -8.16
C ASP A 102 -8.47 10.11 -8.24
N LEU A 103 -7.85 9.95 -9.43
CA LEU A 103 -6.43 10.14 -9.66
C LEU A 103 -5.95 11.52 -9.21
N GLU A 104 -6.62 12.59 -9.66
CA GLU A 104 -6.19 13.96 -9.38
C GLU A 104 -6.25 14.26 -7.88
N THR A 105 -7.34 13.88 -7.22
CA THR A 105 -7.52 14.10 -5.78
C THR A 105 -6.50 13.30 -4.96
N ILE A 106 -6.23 12.06 -5.35
CA ILE A 106 -5.25 11.20 -4.69
C ILE A 106 -3.82 11.69 -4.92
N ALA A 107 -3.49 12.10 -6.15
CA ALA A 107 -2.19 12.67 -6.48
C ALA A 107 -1.94 13.94 -5.65
N LYS A 108 -2.91 14.87 -5.61
CA LYS A 108 -2.85 16.07 -4.76
C LYS A 108 -2.66 15.71 -3.30
N PHE A 109 -3.39 14.73 -2.78
CA PHE A 109 -3.24 14.27 -1.40
C PHE A 109 -1.83 13.75 -1.10
N LEU A 110 -1.30 12.86 -1.96
CA LEU A 110 0.02 12.24 -1.79
C LEU A 110 1.16 13.25 -1.93
N LEU A 111 1.04 14.17 -2.88
CA LEU A 111 2.01 15.23 -3.15
C LEU A 111 1.90 16.40 -2.17
N SER A 112 0.79 16.54 -1.44
CA SER A 112 0.62 17.64 -0.49
C SER A 112 1.66 17.55 0.63
N LYS A 113 2.51 18.57 0.71
CA LYS A 113 3.56 18.70 1.75
C LYS A 113 3.04 18.71 3.20
N PHE A 114 1.74 18.89 3.41
CA PHE A 114 1.12 18.92 4.74
C PHE A 114 0.84 17.54 5.32
N ASN A 115 0.97 16.49 4.52
CA ASN A 115 0.84 15.14 5.03
C ASN A 115 2.20 14.66 5.56
N ASN A 116 2.39 14.83 6.88
CA ASN A 116 3.61 14.38 7.58
C ASN A 116 3.93 12.89 7.35
N ASN A 117 2.95 12.09 6.95
CA ASN A 117 3.13 10.66 6.70
C ASN A 117 3.60 10.36 5.26
N SER A 118 3.37 11.26 4.28
CA SER A 118 3.87 11.08 2.91
C SER A 118 5.23 11.72 2.66
N ARG A 119 5.81 12.43 3.65
CA ARG A 119 7.12 13.09 3.51
C ARG A 119 8.29 12.15 3.22
N HIS A 120 8.14 10.87 3.55
CA HIS A 120 9.14 9.83 3.32
C HIS A 120 8.95 9.13 1.98
N LEU A 121 7.84 9.39 1.28
CA LEU A 121 7.49 8.74 0.03
C LEU A 121 8.49 9.16 -1.05
N SER A 122 9.37 8.23 -1.38
CA SER A 122 10.43 8.41 -2.38
C SER A 122 9.98 7.91 -3.75
N SER A 123 9.02 6.98 -3.80
CA SER A 123 8.52 6.39 -5.04
C SER A 123 7.02 6.10 -4.96
N LEU A 124 6.29 6.63 -5.94
CA LEU A 124 4.88 6.34 -6.18
C LEU A 124 4.72 5.63 -7.52
N CYS A 125 4.23 4.39 -7.50
CA CYS A 125 3.87 3.64 -8.69
C CYS A 125 2.36 3.55 -8.80
N ILE A 126 1.81 4.01 -9.92
CA ILE A 126 0.38 3.91 -10.19
C ILE A 126 0.17 2.87 -11.29
N SER A 127 -0.34 1.71 -10.90
CA SER A 127 -0.46 0.58 -11.82
C SER A 127 -1.67 0.71 -12.75
N LYS A 128 -1.59 0.03 -13.90
CA LYS A 128 -2.67 -0.14 -14.88
C LYS A 128 -3.25 1.19 -15.42
N GLN A 129 -2.42 2.23 -15.53
CA GLN A 129 -2.84 3.55 -16.02
C GLN A 129 -2.72 3.70 -17.54
N CYS A 130 -3.64 4.47 -18.11
CA CYS A 130 -3.62 4.87 -19.51
C CYS A 130 -2.61 6.00 -19.75
N ARG A 131 -2.06 6.12 -20.97
CA ARG A 131 -1.03 7.14 -21.32
C ARG A 131 -1.47 8.56 -20.97
N ASP A 132 -2.75 8.89 -21.17
CA ASP A 132 -3.33 10.20 -20.87
C ASP A 132 -3.26 10.58 -19.37
N LEU A 133 -3.18 9.58 -18.49
CA LEU A 133 -3.12 9.81 -17.03
C LEU A 133 -1.69 10.11 -16.57
N ILE A 134 -0.70 9.56 -17.26
CA ILE A 134 0.72 9.90 -17.02
C ILE A 134 0.94 11.38 -17.33
N GLU A 135 0.38 11.90 -18.42
CA GLU A 135 0.53 13.30 -18.79
C GLU A 135 -0.16 14.23 -17.78
N LYS A 136 -1.37 13.88 -17.32
CA LYS A 136 -2.05 14.64 -16.25
C LYS A 136 -1.26 14.67 -14.94
N LEU A 137 -0.68 13.53 -14.53
CA LEU A 137 0.17 13.47 -13.35
C LEU A 137 1.42 14.32 -13.50
N ARG A 138 2.06 14.26 -14.67
CA ARG A 138 3.24 15.07 -14.98
C ARG A 138 2.93 16.56 -14.82
N ILE A 139 1.83 17.04 -15.40
CA ILE A 139 1.38 18.43 -15.27
C ILE A 139 1.13 18.79 -13.79
N LEU A 140 0.45 17.91 -13.04
CA LEU A 140 0.21 18.15 -11.60
C LEU A 140 1.50 18.25 -10.79
N ILE A 141 2.48 17.38 -11.07
CA ILE A 141 3.80 17.41 -10.42
C ILE A 141 4.56 18.69 -10.79
N GLU A 142 4.54 19.09 -12.06
CA GLU A 142 5.18 20.33 -12.52
C GLU A 142 4.55 21.56 -11.86
N ILE A 143 3.21 21.60 -11.72
CA ILE A 143 2.50 22.68 -11.02
C ILE A 143 2.89 22.72 -9.53
N GLU A 144 2.86 21.59 -8.84
CA GLU A 144 3.25 21.53 -7.42
C GLU A 144 4.72 21.96 -7.22
N ASN A 145 5.65 21.45 -8.03
CA ASN A 145 7.06 21.83 -7.98
C ASN A 145 7.27 23.32 -8.30
N PHE A 146 6.54 23.88 -9.26
CA PHE A 146 6.58 25.31 -9.55
C PHE A 146 6.08 26.16 -8.37
N LEU A 147 4.95 25.78 -7.77
CA LEU A 147 4.43 26.44 -6.57
C LEU A 147 5.42 26.36 -5.40
N MET A 148 6.26 25.33 -5.35
CA MET A 148 7.33 25.20 -4.36
C MET A 148 8.50 26.14 -4.58
N THR A 149 8.77 26.57 -5.81
CA THR A 149 9.85 27.53 -6.12
C THR A 149 9.47 28.99 -5.86
N LEU A 150 8.17 29.28 -5.70
CA LEU A 150 7.64 30.61 -5.41
C LEU A 150 7.45 30.90 -3.90
N ARG A 151 7.80 29.94 -3.03
CA ARG A 151 7.71 30.05 -1.56
C ARG A 151 9.10 30.04 -0.95
#